data_AF-A0A7X7FT80-F1
#
_entry.id   AF-A0A7X7FT80-F1
#
_cell.length_a   1.000
_cell.length_b   1.000
_cell.length_c   1.000
_cell.angle_alpha   90.00
_cell.angle_beta   90.00
_cell.angle_gamma   90.00
#
_symmetry.space_group_name_H-M   'P 1'
#
loop_
_entity.id
_entity.type
_entity.pdbx_description
1 polymer ?
#
loop_
_entity_poly.entity_id
_entity_poly.type
_entity_poly.pdbx_seq_one_letter_code
_entity_poly.pdbx_strand_id
1 'polypeptide(L)'
;LASGFTFTVENDASLRPRILKIREKATTLTHRKWYAVRSTGDWANVTPFTVQYVVQVGDANADGRVLNTDFGVINAAIPMFNAPDDDRRDINGDGRILNTDFGVANGKIPSFAVAKPSGH
;
A
#
# COMPACT_ATOMS: atom_id res chain seq x y z
N LEU A 1 -16.50 0.79 -0.24
CA LEU A 1 -15.04 1.04 -0.27
C LEU A 1 -14.73 2.43 -0.84
N ALA A 2 -15.22 2.81 -2.02
CA ALA A 2 -14.87 4.09 -2.68
C ALA A 2 -14.99 5.37 -1.82
N SER A 3 -16.00 5.49 -0.94
CA SER A 3 -16.14 6.67 -0.06
C SER A 3 -14.96 6.89 0.89
N GLY A 4 -14.25 5.82 1.24
CA GLY A 4 -13.07 5.79 2.11
C GLY A 4 -11.74 6.07 1.40
N PHE A 5 -11.78 6.39 0.10
CA PHE A 5 -10.61 6.75 -0.69
C PHE A 5 -10.80 8.12 -1.37
N THR A 6 -9.67 8.75 -1.69
CA THR A 6 -9.57 9.83 -2.66
C THR A 6 -8.90 9.31 -3.92
N PHE A 7 -9.26 9.89 -5.05
CA PHE A 7 -8.76 9.50 -6.36
C PHE A 7 -8.18 10.75 -7.01
N THR A 8 -6.95 10.64 -7.50
CA THR A 8 -6.33 11.68 -8.32
C THR A 8 -5.82 11.06 -9.61
N VAL A 9 -5.94 11.80 -10.71
CA VAL A 9 -5.40 11.39 -12.00
C VAL A 9 -4.17 12.22 -12.26
N GLU A 10 -3.05 11.55 -12.45
CA GLU A 10 -1.84 12.17 -12.95
C GLU A 10 -1.84 12.10 -14.48
N ASN A 11 -1.52 13.23 -15.11
CA ASN A 11 -1.45 13.36 -16.55
C ASN A 11 0.01 13.35 -17.05
N ASP A 12 0.21 12.95 -18.30
CA ASP A 12 1.48 13.13 -18.99
C ASP A 12 1.73 14.61 -19.37
N ALA A 13 2.88 14.89 -20.01
CA ALA A 13 3.24 16.23 -20.46
C ALA A 13 2.26 16.83 -21.49
N SER A 14 1.40 16.01 -22.11
CA SER A 14 0.35 16.42 -23.05
C SER A 14 -1.04 16.46 -22.40
N LEU A 15 -1.11 16.46 -21.06
CA LEU A 15 -2.35 16.46 -20.26
C LEU A 15 -3.24 15.23 -20.46
N ARG A 16 -2.69 14.12 -20.96
CA ARG A 16 -3.42 12.86 -21.10
C ARG A 16 -3.34 12.07 -19.79
N PRO A 17 -4.46 11.56 -19.26
CA PRO A 17 -4.47 10.68 -18.09
C PRO A 17 -3.52 9.50 -18.27
N ARG A 18 -2.62 9.28 -17.31
CA ARG A 18 -1.67 8.16 -17.34
C ARG A 18 -1.70 7.28 -16.10
N ILE A 19 -1.89 7.86 -14.91
CA ILE A 19 -1.86 7.12 -13.64
C ILE A 19 -3.09 7.52 -12.83
N LEU A 20 -3.85 6.53 -12.35
CA LEU A 20 -4.86 6.70 -11.32
C LEU A 20 -4.21 6.44 -9.96
N LYS A 21 -4.06 7.48 -9.15
CA LYS A 21 -3.62 7.35 -7.75
C LYS A 21 -4.86 7.21 -6.87
N ILE A 22 -4.82 6.21 -6.00
CA ILE A 22 -5.89 5.91 -5.04
C ILE A 22 -5.28 6.04 -3.65
N ARG A 23 -5.74 7.02 -2.88
CA ARG A 23 -5.26 7.24 -1.51
C ARG A 23 -6.38 6.97 -0.53
N GLU A 24 -6.10 6.18 0.49
CA GLU A 24 -7.03 5.96 1.58
C GLU A 24 -7.16 7.20 2.49
N LYS A 25 -8.33 7.39 3.09
CA LYS A 25 -8.59 8.49 4.03
C LYS A 25 -8.15 8.27 5.48
N ALA A 26 -8.06 7.02 5.98
CA ALA A 26 -7.29 6.62 7.19
C ALA A 26 -7.68 5.24 7.77
N THR A 27 -8.89 4.72 7.50
CA THR A 27 -9.43 3.55 8.24
C THR A 27 -10.12 2.50 7.35
N THR A 28 -9.93 2.59 6.05
CA THR A 28 -10.53 1.71 5.06
C THR A 28 -9.71 0.44 4.83
N LEU A 29 -8.37 0.55 4.77
CA LEU A 29 -7.48 -0.59 4.65
C LEU A 29 -7.03 -1.07 6.03
N THR A 30 -7.21 -2.35 6.26
CA THR A 30 -6.84 -2.99 7.52
C THR A 30 -5.70 -3.96 7.27
N HIS A 31 -4.77 -4.00 8.21
CA HIS A 31 -3.67 -4.96 8.20
C HIS A 31 -4.18 -6.41 8.11
N ARG A 32 -3.44 -7.27 7.40
CA ARG A 32 -3.75 -8.68 7.13
C ARG A 32 -5.04 -8.91 6.38
N LYS A 33 -5.27 -8.14 5.31
CA LYS A 33 -6.50 -8.29 4.53
C LYS A 33 -6.26 -8.25 3.04
N TRP A 34 -6.91 -9.18 2.35
CA TRP A 34 -7.00 -9.17 0.90
C TRP A 34 -8.11 -8.23 0.44
N TYR A 35 -7.79 -7.44 -0.56
CA TYR A 35 -8.71 -6.53 -1.23
C TYR A 35 -8.77 -6.87 -2.71
N ALA A 36 -9.95 -6.70 -3.30
CA ALA A 36 -10.17 -6.77 -4.73
C ALA A 36 -10.88 -5.48 -5.16
N VAL A 37 -10.20 -4.68 -5.95
CA VAL A 37 -10.72 -3.47 -6.60
C VAL A 37 -11.24 -3.89 -7.96
N ARG A 38 -12.54 -3.81 -8.15
CA ARG A 38 -13.21 -4.16 -9.40
C ARG A 38 -13.68 -2.89 -10.07
N SER A 39 -13.49 -2.76 -11.38
CA SER A 39 -14.18 -1.73 -12.15
C SER A 39 -15.64 -2.15 -12.30
N THR A 40 -16.56 -1.42 -11.66
CA THR A 40 -18.00 -1.75 -11.63
C THR A 40 -18.85 -0.71 -12.37
N GLY A 41 -18.34 -0.10 -13.44
CA GLY A 41 -19.04 0.94 -14.19
C GLY A 41 -18.93 0.76 -15.70
N ASP A 42 -19.91 1.31 -16.42
CA ASP A 42 -19.99 1.27 -17.89
C ASP A 42 -19.11 2.35 -18.53
N TRP A 43 -17.81 2.29 -18.25
CA TRP A 43 -16.86 3.19 -18.88
C TRP A 43 -16.68 2.82 -20.35
N ALA A 44 -17.03 3.74 -21.24
CA ALA A 44 -16.90 3.53 -22.68
C ALA A 44 -15.46 3.14 -23.04
N ASN A 45 -15.31 2.07 -23.81
CA ASN A 45 -14.03 1.54 -24.28
C ASN A 45 -13.07 1.07 -23.17
N VAL A 46 -13.55 0.81 -21.95
CA VAL A 46 -12.75 0.21 -20.88
C VAL A 46 -13.24 -1.21 -20.62
N THR A 47 -12.37 -2.19 -20.83
CA THR A 47 -12.64 -3.57 -20.45
C THR A 47 -12.72 -3.68 -18.91
N PRO A 48 -13.74 -4.35 -18.36
CA PRO A 48 -13.80 -4.61 -16.92
C PRO A 48 -12.52 -5.30 -16.43
N PHE A 49 -11.99 -4.82 -15.31
CA PHE A 49 -10.77 -5.34 -14.70
C PHE A 49 -10.95 -5.53 -13.19
N THR A 50 -10.11 -6.40 -12.63
CA THR A 50 -9.98 -6.58 -11.18
C THR A 50 -8.51 -6.49 -10.79
N VAL A 51 -8.18 -5.57 -9.89
CA VAL A 51 -6.87 -5.48 -9.23
C VAL A 51 -7.00 -6.07 -7.83
N GLN A 52 -6.07 -6.94 -7.46
CA GLN A 52 -6.12 -7.66 -6.19
C GLN A 52 -4.81 -7.43 -5.46
N TYR A 53 -4.90 -7.11 -4.18
CA TYR A 53 -3.72 -6.89 -3.35
C TYR A 53 -3.97 -7.29 -1.91
N VAL A 54 -2.88 -7.56 -1.20
CA VAL A 54 -2.87 -7.81 0.23
C VAL A 54 -2.32 -6.58 0.95
N VAL A 55 -2.99 -6.18 2.01
CA VAL A 55 -2.49 -5.15 2.92
C VAL A 55 -1.80 -5.84 4.09
N GLN A 56 -0.47 -5.73 4.12
CA GLN A 56 0.39 -6.31 5.14
C GLN A 56 1.36 -5.24 5.67
N VAL A 57 0.81 -4.28 6.44
CA VAL A 57 1.59 -3.19 7.04
C VAL A 57 2.76 -3.74 7.86
N GLY A 58 3.98 -3.29 7.59
CA GLY A 58 5.20 -3.71 8.29
C GLY A 58 6.10 -4.67 7.51
N ASP A 59 5.62 -5.27 6.42
CA ASP A 59 6.38 -6.22 5.58
C ASP A 59 7.35 -5.45 4.66
N ALA A 60 8.40 -4.87 5.24
CA ALA A 60 9.36 -4.03 4.55
C ALA A 60 10.22 -4.82 3.55
N ASN A 61 10.48 -6.11 3.83
CA ASN A 61 11.29 -6.97 2.96
C ASN A 61 10.48 -7.69 1.86
N ALA A 62 9.15 -7.54 1.85
CA ALA A 62 8.23 -8.12 0.88
C ALA A 62 8.21 -9.66 0.87
N ASP A 63 8.47 -10.30 2.01
CA ASP A 63 8.43 -11.77 2.14
C ASP A 63 7.04 -12.31 2.53
N GLY A 64 6.06 -11.41 2.70
CA GLY A 64 4.68 -11.74 3.07
C GLY A 64 4.49 -11.92 4.57
N ARG A 65 5.52 -11.71 5.39
CA ARG A 65 5.49 -11.77 6.84
C ARG A 65 5.98 -10.45 7.41
N VAL A 66 5.66 -10.21 8.67
CA VAL A 66 6.20 -9.09 9.44
C VAL A 66 6.91 -9.68 10.64
N LEU A 67 8.23 -9.69 10.58
CA LEU A 67 9.14 -10.29 11.56
C LEU A 67 10.29 -9.31 11.86
N ASN A 68 11.17 -9.68 12.79
CA ASN A 68 12.35 -8.86 13.11
C ASN A 68 13.29 -8.67 11.91
N THR A 69 13.18 -9.47 10.85
CA THR A 69 13.94 -9.27 9.60
C THR A 69 13.56 -7.99 8.89
N ASP A 70 12.32 -7.51 9.02
CA ASP A 70 11.85 -6.24 8.44
C ASP A 70 12.53 -5.04 9.09
N PHE A 71 12.86 -5.13 10.37
CA PHE A 71 13.61 -4.10 11.08
C PHE A 71 14.98 -3.84 10.46
N GLY A 72 15.67 -4.89 9.98
CA GLY A 72 16.96 -4.71 9.31
C GLY A 72 16.84 -3.84 8.06
N VAL A 73 15.76 -4.00 7.30
CA VAL A 73 15.49 -3.27 6.07
C VAL A 73 15.10 -1.81 6.36
N ILE A 74 14.29 -1.57 7.39
CA ILE A 74 13.92 -0.21 7.82
C ILE A 74 15.14 0.51 8.38
N ASN A 75 15.91 -0.12 9.27
CA ASN A 75 17.05 0.51 9.94
C ASN A 75 18.14 0.94 8.96
N ALA A 76 18.38 0.15 7.91
CA ALA A 76 19.35 0.47 6.88
C ALA A 76 18.98 1.73 6.05
N ALA A 77 17.73 2.17 6.10
CA ALA A 77 17.23 3.33 5.37
C ALA A 77 17.09 4.58 6.24
N ILE A 78 17.21 4.46 7.57
CA ILE A 78 17.09 5.60 8.47
C ILE A 78 18.40 6.41 8.50
N PRO A 79 18.37 7.75 8.42
CA PRO A 79 17.20 8.58 8.10
C PRO A 79 17.00 8.77 6.60
N MET A 80 15.75 8.72 6.14
CA MET A 80 15.35 9.19 4.81
C MET A 80 14.25 10.24 4.94
N PHE A 81 14.38 11.36 4.23
CA PHE A 81 13.45 12.49 4.32
C PHE A 81 12.64 12.75 3.03
N ASN A 82 12.82 11.90 2.01
CA ASN A 82 12.13 12.01 0.74
C ASN A 82 11.95 10.61 0.13
N ALA A 83 11.18 9.78 0.83
CA ALA A 83 10.82 8.45 0.36
C ALA A 83 9.80 8.58 -0.78
N PRO A 84 9.93 7.79 -1.87
CA PRO A 84 8.87 7.72 -2.87
C PRO A 84 7.61 7.06 -2.27
N ASP A 85 6.44 7.38 -2.83
CA ASP A 85 5.13 6.89 -2.36
C ASP A 85 5.02 5.35 -2.28
N ASP A 86 5.87 4.61 -3.00
CA ASP A 86 5.90 3.15 -3.06
C ASP A 86 7.02 2.50 -2.21
N ASP A 87 7.76 3.28 -1.43
CA ASP A 87 8.79 2.74 -0.55
C ASP A 87 8.16 1.98 0.62
N ARG A 88 8.34 0.66 0.64
CA ARG A 88 7.79 -0.23 1.67
C ARG A 88 8.36 0.02 3.08
N ARG A 89 9.39 0.86 3.21
CA ARG A 89 10.03 1.20 4.49
C ARG A 89 9.42 2.46 5.11
N ASP A 90 8.73 3.29 4.34
CA ASP A 90 7.87 4.37 4.83
C ASP A 90 6.53 3.76 5.23
N ILE A 91 6.49 3.17 6.42
CA ILE A 91 5.38 2.34 6.89
C ILE A 91 4.16 3.22 7.24
N ASN A 92 4.40 4.45 7.69
CA ASN A 92 3.34 5.39 8.03
C ASN A 92 2.89 6.25 6.83
N GLY A 93 3.62 6.24 5.72
CA GLY A 93 3.30 6.94 4.47
C GLY A 93 3.45 8.45 4.57
N ASP A 94 4.36 8.94 5.42
CA ASP A 94 4.58 10.37 5.65
C ASP A 94 5.69 10.99 4.78
N GLY A 95 6.27 10.20 3.88
CA GLY A 95 7.35 10.58 2.97
C GLY A 95 8.73 10.48 3.61
N ARG A 96 8.85 9.95 4.83
CA ARG A 96 10.10 9.85 5.59
C ARG A 96 10.22 8.46 6.19
N ILE A 97 11.45 7.97 6.27
CA ILE A 97 11.77 6.71 6.95
C ILE A 97 12.55 7.08 8.20
N LEU A 98 11.89 6.97 9.35
CA LEU A 98 12.40 7.34 10.67
C LEU A 98 12.06 6.25 11.71
N ASN A 99 12.44 6.48 12.97
CA ASN A 99 12.11 5.56 14.06
C ASN A 99 10.60 5.38 14.27
N THR A 100 9.77 6.30 13.76
CA THR A 100 8.31 6.17 13.76
C THR A 100 7.84 4.97 12.95
N ASP A 101 8.47 4.67 11.82
CA ASP A 101 8.16 3.52 10.97
C ASP A 101 8.50 2.21 11.65
N PHE A 102 9.62 2.21 12.37
CA PHE A 102 10.01 1.14 13.28
C PHE A 102 8.91 0.85 14.31
N GLY A 103 8.36 1.90 14.93
CA GLY A 103 7.27 1.79 15.90
C GLY A 103 6.02 1.16 15.29
N VAL A 104 5.68 1.52 14.04
CA VAL A 104 4.53 0.93 13.33
C VAL A 104 4.78 -0.55 13.02
N ALA A 105 5.94 -0.90 12.46
CA ALA A 105 6.30 -2.29 12.15
C ALA A 105 6.32 -3.16 13.42
N ASN A 106 6.89 -2.65 14.53
CA ASN A 106 6.92 -3.36 15.81
C ASN A 106 5.52 -3.69 16.32
N GLY A 107 4.57 -2.76 16.17
CA GLY A 107 3.16 -2.99 16.52
C GLY A 107 2.43 -4.02 15.65
N LYS A 108 3.07 -4.56 14.61
CA LYS A 108 2.53 -5.59 13.70
C LYS A 108 3.27 -6.93 13.80
N ILE A 109 4.38 -7.01 14.53
CA ILE A 109 5.10 -8.27 14.75
C ILE A 109 4.39 -9.11 15.84
N PRO A 110 4.26 -10.44 15.68
CA PRO A 110 4.46 -11.18 14.44
C PRO A 110 3.23 -11.08 13.53
N SER A 111 3.46 -11.01 12.22
CA SER A 111 2.41 -11.19 11.23
C SER A 111 2.84 -12.20 10.19
N PHE A 112 1.94 -13.11 9.83
CA PHE A 112 2.20 -14.18 8.88
C PHE A 112 1.46 -13.95 7.57
N ALA A 113 1.84 -14.73 6.55
CA ALA A 113 1.21 -14.70 5.24
C ALA A 113 -0.32 -14.74 5.34
N VAL A 114 -0.96 -13.82 4.63
CA VAL A 114 -2.42 -13.72 4.58
C VAL A 114 -2.91 -14.66 3.49
N ALA A 115 -3.69 -15.68 3.86
CA ALA A 115 -4.28 -16.57 2.88
C ALA A 115 -5.22 -15.80 1.93
N LYS A 116 -5.05 -16.02 0.63
CA LYS A 116 -5.91 -15.42 -0.40
C LYS A 116 -7.31 -16.05 -0.33
N PRO A 117 -8.39 -15.26 -0.10
CA PRO A 117 -9.74 -15.80 -0.05
C PRO A 117 -10.23 -16.22 -1.44
N SER A 118 -11.18 -17.17 -1.48
CA SER A 118 -11.88 -17.53 -2.72
C SER A 118 -12.67 -16.34 -3.28
N GLY A 119 -12.66 -16.17 -4.61
CA GLY A 119 -13.39 -15.09 -5.29
C GLY A 119 -12.70 -13.73 -5.26
N HIS A 120 -11.51 -13.66 -4.64
CA HIS A 120 -10.47 -12.71 -5.00
C HIS A 120 -9.64 -13.29 -6.15
#